data_AF-A0A662BLC1-F1
#
_entry.id   AF-A0A662BLC1-F1
#
_cell.length_a   1.000
_cell.length_b   1.000
_cell.length_c   1.000
_cell.angle_alpha   90.00
_cell.angle_beta   90.00
_cell.angle_gamma   90.00
#
_symmetry.space_group_name_H-M   'P 1'
#
loop_
_entity.id
_entity.type
_entity.pdbx_description
1 polymer ?
#
loop_
_entity_poly.entity_id
_entity_poly.type
_entity_poly.pdbx_seq_one_letter_code
_entity_poly.pdbx_strand_id
1 'polypeptide(L)'
;MMMLSNGRSNSVKNWMSLLRFPNLAIIILTQYLLGYGIIRPMMLMQHVAPPLGHLNFLILVLVTVFIAAGGYIINDHFDVNTDRKNKAGKNMLEGKISVRIALRVYYIINGLAILAGFYLAYMAGSYQLGLIFPAIIGLLWYYSSRYQRMPLWGNLIVAMLSAMVILIIWLFEFFMLLNNSGDFVNVINQLGAINKYIWAYALFAFLVSL
;
A
#
# COMPACT_ATOMS: atom_id res chain seq x y z
N MET A 1 0.69 -49.45 -7.12
CA MET A 1 0.00 -48.77 -8.24
C MET A 1 -0.12 -47.30 -7.90
N MET A 2 0.53 -46.44 -8.68
CA MET A 2 0.56 -44.98 -8.53
C MET A 2 -0.83 -44.37 -8.48
N MET A 3 -1.01 -43.37 -7.61
CA MET A 3 -1.64 -42.11 -8.01
C MET A 3 -0.86 -40.97 -7.38
N LEU A 4 0.24 -40.58 -8.04
CA LEU A 4 0.75 -39.21 -7.92
C LEU A 4 -0.34 -38.32 -8.52
N SER A 5 -1.12 -37.69 -7.64
CA SER A 5 -2.02 -36.59 -8.00
C SER A 5 -1.18 -35.43 -8.54
N ASN A 6 -0.85 -35.50 -9.82
CA ASN A 6 -0.32 -34.42 -10.63
C ASN A 6 -1.44 -33.41 -10.90
N GLY A 7 -1.90 -32.74 -9.85
CA GLY A 7 -2.62 -31.49 -9.99
C GLY A 7 -1.60 -30.45 -10.42
N ARG A 8 -1.55 -30.10 -11.71
CA ARG A 8 -0.81 -28.91 -12.18
C ARG A 8 -1.27 -27.74 -11.33
N SER A 9 -0.44 -27.38 -10.36
CA SER A 9 -0.67 -26.25 -9.49
C SER A 9 -0.65 -25.00 -10.38
N ASN A 10 -1.81 -24.38 -10.60
CA ASN A 10 -1.94 -23.18 -11.42
C ASN A 10 -1.07 -22.06 -10.83
N SER A 11 0.08 -21.79 -11.47
CA SER A 11 1.06 -20.78 -11.03
C SER A 11 0.40 -19.43 -10.71
N VAL A 12 -0.54 -19.00 -11.55
CA VAL A 12 -1.32 -17.75 -11.36
C VAL A 12 -2.11 -17.76 -10.05
N LYS A 13 -2.79 -18.88 -9.73
CA LYS A 13 -3.57 -19.00 -8.48
C LYS A 13 -2.69 -18.90 -7.25
N ASN A 14 -1.47 -19.44 -7.31
CA ASN A 14 -0.51 -19.36 -6.22
C ASN A 14 -0.03 -17.93 -6.00
N TRP A 15 0.27 -17.20 -7.09
CA TRP A 15 0.65 -15.79 -7.00
C TRP A 15 -0.48 -14.91 -6.46
N MET A 16 -1.73 -15.13 -6.91
CA MET A 16 -2.89 -14.40 -6.38
C MET A 16 -3.09 -14.64 -4.88
N SER A 17 -2.84 -15.87 -4.41
CA SER A 17 -2.90 -16.19 -2.98
C SER A 17 -1.75 -15.57 -2.20
N LEU A 18 -0.51 -15.67 -2.71
CA LEU A 18 0.70 -15.12 -2.08
C LEU A 18 0.61 -13.60 -1.92
N LEU A 19 0.15 -12.91 -2.96
CA LEU A 19 0.00 -11.46 -2.98
C LEU A 19 -1.27 -11.00 -2.27
N ARG A 20 -2.07 -11.92 -1.69
CA ARG A 20 -3.39 -11.65 -1.11
C ARG A 20 -4.21 -10.71 -2.01
N PHE A 21 -4.36 -11.09 -3.28
CA PHE A 21 -4.94 -10.24 -4.33
C PHE A 21 -6.26 -9.56 -3.95
N PRO A 22 -7.22 -10.19 -3.24
CA PRO A 22 -8.43 -9.50 -2.78
C PRO A 22 -8.14 -8.23 -1.97
N ASN A 23 -7.12 -8.27 -1.11
CA ASN A 23 -6.74 -7.12 -0.29
C ASN A 23 -6.13 -6.00 -1.16
N LEU A 24 -5.31 -6.35 -2.15
CA LEU A 24 -4.77 -5.37 -3.09
C LEU A 24 -5.89 -4.70 -3.92
N ALA A 25 -6.90 -5.47 -4.32
CA ALA A 25 -8.07 -4.94 -5.01
C ALA A 25 -8.86 -3.97 -4.11
N ILE A 26 -9.00 -4.27 -2.81
CA ILE A 26 -9.62 -3.36 -1.84
C ILE A 26 -8.82 -2.06 -1.70
N ILE A 27 -7.48 -2.13 -1.67
CA ILE A 27 -6.61 -0.93 -1.64
C ILE A 27 -6.87 -0.06 -2.87
N ILE A 28 -6.83 -0.66 -4.07
CA ILE A 28 -7.09 0.06 -5.33
C ILE A 28 -8.48 0.69 -5.29
N LEU A 29 -9.52 -0.09 -4.96
CA LEU A 29 -10.90 0.40 -4.92
C LEU A 29 -11.05 1.54 -3.93
N THR A 30 -10.52 1.41 -2.72
CA THR A 30 -10.55 2.45 -1.68
C THR A 30 -9.89 3.73 -2.17
N GLN A 31 -8.71 3.62 -2.78
CA GLN A 31 -7.99 4.78 -3.28
C GLN A 31 -8.75 5.46 -4.43
N TYR A 32 -9.30 4.70 -5.37
CA TYR A 32 -10.12 5.26 -6.47
C TYR A 32 -11.42 5.88 -5.96
N LEU A 33 -12.13 5.25 -5.03
CA LEU A 33 -13.36 5.80 -4.45
C LEU A 33 -13.09 7.11 -3.70
N LEU A 34 -12.00 7.19 -2.93
CA LEU A 34 -11.65 8.44 -2.24
C LEU A 34 -11.16 9.51 -3.21
N GLY A 35 -10.25 9.16 -4.12
CA GLY A 35 -9.73 10.08 -5.12
C GLY A 35 -10.84 10.64 -6.00
N TYR A 36 -11.54 9.77 -6.74
CA TYR A 36 -12.54 10.19 -7.72
C TYR A 36 -13.94 10.43 -7.13
N GLY A 37 -14.29 9.83 -6.00
CA GLY A 37 -15.59 10.02 -5.37
C GLY A 37 -15.65 11.16 -4.36
N ILE A 38 -14.51 11.57 -3.78
CA ILE A 38 -14.49 12.61 -2.73
C ILE A 38 -13.56 13.76 -3.09
N ILE A 39 -12.25 13.50 -3.21
CA ILE A 39 -11.25 14.58 -3.34
C ILE A 39 -11.46 15.37 -4.64
N ARG A 40 -11.51 14.67 -5.78
CA ARG A 40 -11.65 15.31 -7.09
C ARG A 40 -12.96 16.11 -7.22
N PRO A 41 -14.15 15.55 -6.90
CA PRO A 41 -15.39 16.32 -6.95
C PRO A 41 -15.36 17.57 -6.07
N MET A 42 -14.78 17.48 -4.87
CA MET A 42 -14.66 18.63 -3.97
C MET A 42 -13.79 19.75 -4.53
N MET A 43 -12.68 19.41 -5.21
CA MET A 43 -11.83 20.39 -5.89
C MET A 43 -12.52 20.99 -7.12
N LEU A 44 -13.19 20.16 -7.92
CA LEU A 44 -13.90 20.62 -9.12
C LEU A 44 -15.07 21.56 -8.80
N MET A 45 -15.73 21.37 -7.65
CA MET A 45 -16.74 22.32 -7.15
C MET A 45 -16.16 23.71 -6.84
N GLN A 46 -14.84 23.83 -6.70
CA GLN A 46 -14.13 25.11 -6.55
C GLN A 46 -13.47 25.56 -7.87
N HIS A 47 -13.85 24.96 -9.00
CA HIS A 47 -13.27 25.21 -10.32
C HIS A 47 -11.76 24.92 -10.41
N VAL A 48 -11.24 24.07 -9.52
CA VAL A 48 -9.83 23.66 -9.52
C VAL A 48 -9.71 22.24 -10.01
N ALA A 49 -8.85 22.04 -11.02
CA ALA A 49 -8.49 20.71 -11.46
C ALA A 49 -7.59 20.03 -10.40
N PRO A 50 -7.83 18.77 -10.03
CA PRO A 50 -7.01 18.06 -9.04
C PRO A 50 -5.53 18.02 -9.47
N PRO A 51 -4.61 18.65 -8.70
CA PRO A 51 -3.22 18.85 -9.12
C PRO A 51 -2.44 17.57 -9.40
N LEU A 52 -2.77 16.47 -8.71
CA LEU A 52 -2.14 15.18 -8.94
C LEU A 52 -2.41 14.66 -10.36
N GLY A 53 -3.51 15.05 -11.00
CA GLY A 53 -3.85 14.58 -12.34
C GLY A 53 -4.09 13.05 -12.39
N HIS A 54 -4.43 12.52 -13.55
CA HIS A 54 -4.80 11.10 -13.67
C HIS A 54 -3.59 10.16 -13.63
N LEU A 55 -2.50 10.54 -14.31
CA LEU A 55 -1.32 9.70 -14.43
C LEU A 55 -0.57 9.57 -13.10
N ASN A 56 -0.28 10.67 -12.39
CA ASN A 56 0.43 10.59 -11.11
C ASN A 56 -0.44 9.93 -10.04
N PHE A 57 -1.77 10.09 -10.11
CA PHE A 57 -2.68 9.34 -9.25
C PHE A 57 -2.58 7.83 -9.49
N LEU A 58 -2.59 7.37 -10.76
CA LEU A 58 -2.38 5.96 -11.07
C LEU A 58 -1.03 5.45 -10.57
N ILE A 59 0.04 6.24 -10.74
CA ILE A 59 1.37 5.91 -10.22
C ILE A 59 1.34 5.78 -8.70
N LEU A 60 0.68 6.69 -7.97
CA LEU A 60 0.56 6.63 -6.53
C LEU A 60 -0.19 5.38 -6.05
N VAL A 61 -1.25 4.99 -6.77
CA VAL A 61 -1.97 3.73 -6.51
C VAL A 61 -1.06 2.53 -6.72
N LEU A 62 -0.30 2.49 -7.83
CA LEU A 62 0.64 1.40 -8.10
C LEU A 62 1.75 1.31 -7.05
N VAL A 63 2.28 2.45 -6.60
CA VAL A 63 3.26 2.51 -5.49
C VAL A 63 2.67 1.88 -4.23
N THR A 64 1.44 2.26 -3.87
CA THR A 64 0.75 1.71 -2.69
C THR A 64 0.55 0.21 -2.81
N VAL A 65 0.11 -0.28 -3.97
CA VAL A 65 -0.10 -1.71 -4.26
C VAL A 65 1.19 -2.50 -4.22
N PHE A 66 2.28 -1.97 -4.79
CA PHE A 66 3.59 -2.64 -4.79
C PHE A 66 4.16 -2.78 -3.37
N ILE A 67 4.02 -1.74 -2.54
CA ILE A 67 4.43 -1.79 -1.14
C ILE A 67 3.61 -2.82 -0.37
N ALA A 68 2.28 -2.84 -0.54
CA ALA A 68 1.41 -3.82 0.11
C ALA A 68 1.73 -5.26 -0.32
N ALA A 69 1.91 -5.48 -1.63
CA ALA A 69 2.34 -6.76 -2.19
C ALA A 69 3.70 -7.21 -1.64
N GLY A 70 4.65 -6.28 -1.51
CA GLY A 70 5.95 -6.51 -0.87
C GLY A 70 5.80 -6.90 0.60
N GLY A 71 4.93 -6.21 1.33
CA GLY A 71 4.54 -6.53 2.71
C GLY A 71 4.05 -7.96 2.86
N TYR A 72 3.18 -8.42 1.95
CA TYR A 72 2.68 -9.79 1.97
C TYR A 72 3.76 -10.83 1.68
N ILE A 73 4.65 -10.57 0.72
CA ILE A 73 5.76 -11.49 0.41
C ILE A 73 6.72 -11.61 1.60
N ILE A 74 7.11 -10.49 2.23
CA ILE A 74 8.07 -10.51 3.32
C ILE A 74 7.47 -11.12 4.59
N ASN A 75 6.19 -10.85 4.86
CA ASN A 75 5.47 -11.49 5.95
C ASN A 75 5.49 -13.02 5.80
N ASP A 76 5.09 -13.52 4.64
CA ASP A 76 5.06 -14.97 4.36
C ASP A 76 6.47 -15.59 4.39
N HIS A 77 7.51 -14.85 3.99
CA HIS A 77 8.90 -15.29 4.11
C HIS A 77 9.32 -15.54 5.57
N PHE A 78 8.95 -14.64 6.48
CA PHE A 78 9.26 -14.80 7.90
C PHE A 78 8.36 -15.83 8.59
N ASP A 79 7.08 -15.94 8.22
CA ASP A 79 6.15 -16.99 8.69
C ASP A 79 6.74 -18.39 8.41
N VAL A 80 7.23 -18.62 7.19
CA VAL A 80 7.89 -19.88 6.79
C VAL A 80 9.08 -20.22 7.69
N ASN A 81 9.90 -19.23 8.05
CA ASN A 81 11.08 -19.45 8.89
C ASN A 81 10.71 -19.81 10.33
N THR A 82 9.60 -19.26 10.83
CA THR A 82 9.07 -19.55 12.17
C THR A 82 8.37 -20.90 12.22
N ASP A 83 7.55 -21.23 11.22
CA ASP A 83 6.86 -22.52 11.13
C ASP A 83 7.84 -23.69 10.96
N ARG A 84 8.93 -23.50 10.19
CA ARG A 84 9.99 -24.53 10.05
C ARG A 84 10.67 -24.85 11.39
N LYS A 85 10.71 -23.91 12.33
CA LYS A 85 11.26 -24.12 13.68
C LYS A 85 10.27 -24.79 14.63
N ASN A 86 8.96 -24.60 14.45
CA ASN A 86 7.92 -25.06 15.37
C ASN A 86 7.19 -26.34 14.92
N LYS A 87 7.06 -26.62 13.62
CA LYS A 87 6.52 -27.88 13.06
C LYS A 87 7.23 -28.22 11.75
N ALA A 88 8.00 -29.30 11.74
CA ALA A 88 8.56 -29.84 10.50
C ALA A 88 7.43 -30.34 9.59
N GLY A 89 7.08 -29.57 8.55
CA GLY A 89 6.25 -30.07 7.44
C GLY A 89 4.90 -29.39 7.18
N LYS A 90 4.65 -28.14 7.63
CA LYS A 90 3.51 -27.34 7.17
C LYS A 90 3.91 -25.91 6.86
N ASN A 91 4.47 -25.66 5.67
CA ASN A 91 4.82 -24.30 5.24
C ASN A 91 4.11 -23.97 3.92
N MET A 92 3.61 -22.75 3.78
CA MET A 92 2.94 -22.21 2.57
C MET A 92 3.79 -22.23 1.28
N LEU A 93 5.10 -22.51 1.43
CA LEU A 93 6.03 -22.84 0.34
C LEU A 93 6.16 -24.37 0.15
N GLU A 94 5.11 -25.13 0.39
CA GLU A 94 4.96 -26.52 -0.03
C GLU A 94 4.99 -26.60 -1.58
N GLY A 95 6.17 -26.43 -2.17
CA GLY A 95 6.50 -26.76 -3.55
C GLY A 95 5.98 -25.83 -4.66
N LYS A 96 5.19 -24.78 -4.36
CA LYS A 96 4.47 -24.02 -5.39
C LYS A 96 5.19 -22.79 -5.95
N ILE A 97 5.90 -22.03 -5.10
CA ILE A 97 6.72 -20.87 -5.48
C ILE A 97 8.04 -20.97 -4.70
N SER A 98 9.18 -20.65 -5.31
CA SER A 98 10.46 -20.70 -4.61
C SER A 98 10.73 -19.42 -3.82
N VAL A 99 11.35 -19.53 -2.64
CA VAL A 99 11.78 -18.40 -1.80
C VAL A 99 12.60 -17.39 -2.61
N ARG A 100 13.51 -17.88 -3.44
CA ARG A 100 14.39 -17.06 -4.26
C ARG A 100 13.60 -16.19 -5.26
N ILE A 101 12.56 -16.73 -5.88
CA ILE A 101 11.71 -15.98 -6.80
C ILE A 101 10.86 -14.98 -6.02
N ALA A 102 10.25 -15.38 -4.90
CA ALA A 102 9.45 -14.49 -4.06
C ALA A 102 10.27 -13.27 -3.59
N LEU A 103 11.47 -13.49 -3.05
CA LEU A 103 12.37 -12.40 -2.64
C LEU A 103 12.83 -11.53 -3.81
N ARG A 104 13.07 -12.11 -4.98
CA ARG A 104 13.38 -11.33 -6.20
C ARG A 104 12.22 -10.39 -6.56
N VAL A 105 10.98 -10.89 -6.52
CA VAL A 105 9.80 -10.06 -6.77
C VAL A 105 9.68 -8.96 -5.71
N TYR A 106 9.85 -9.29 -4.42
CA TYR A 106 9.86 -8.31 -3.34
C TYR A 106 10.82 -7.14 -3.58
N TYR A 107 12.08 -7.42 -3.94
CA TYR A 107 13.06 -6.36 -4.19
C TYR A 107 12.73 -5.53 -5.43
N ILE A 108 12.23 -6.16 -6.50
CA ILE A 108 11.86 -5.45 -7.73
C ILE A 108 10.68 -4.51 -7.48
N ILE A 109 9.57 -5.00 -6.91
CA ILE A 109 8.36 -4.18 -6.74
C ILE A 109 8.59 -3.04 -5.74
N ASN A 110 9.34 -3.27 -4.66
CA ASN A 110 9.70 -2.21 -3.70
C ASN A 110 10.69 -1.21 -4.29
N GLY A 111 11.66 -1.66 -5.10
CA GLY A 111 12.56 -0.77 -5.83
C GLY A 111 11.78 0.15 -6.77
N LEU A 112 10.85 -0.40 -7.55
CA LEU A 112 9.95 0.38 -8.41
C LEU A 112 9.06 1.34 -7.61
N ALA A 113 8.52 0.90 -6.47
CA ALA A 113 7.70 1.75 -5.61
C ALA A 113 8.49 2.94 -5.04
N ILE A 114 9.73 2.73 -4.61
CA ILE A 114 10.60 3.80 -4.12
C ILE A 114 10.92 4.79 -5.25
N LEU A 115 11.33 4.30 -6.42
CA LEU A 115 11.66 5.16 -7.56
C LEU A 115 10.45 6.01 -8.00
N ALA A 116 9.29 5.37 -8.17
CA ALA A 116 8.05 6.06 -8.52
C ALA A 116 7.58 7.01 -7.40
N GLY A 117 7.77 6.64 -6.13
CA GLY A 117 7.47 7.48 -4.98
C GLY A 117 8.32 8.76 -4.93
N PHE A 118 9.62 8.66 -5.18
CA PHE A 118 10.49 9.83 -5.30
C PHE A 118 10.17 10.69 -6.52
N TYR A 119 9.78 10.08 -7.64
CA TYR A 119 9.26 10.81 -8.79
C TYR A 119 8.02 11.65 -8.42
N LEU A 120 7.06 11.06 -7.70
CA LEU A 120 5.88 11.80 -7.22
C LEU A 120 6.27 12.90 -6.23
N ALA A 121 7.24 12.65 -5.35
CA ALA A 121 7.73 13.62 -4.37
C ALA A 121 8.37 14.84 -5.06
N TYR A 122 9.12 14.60 -6.14
CA TYR A 122 9.65 15.66 -6.99
C TYR A 122 8.53 16.49 -7.63
N MET A 123 7.51 15.84 -8.21
CA MET A 123 6.34 16.52 -8.78
C MET A 123 5.56 17.33 -7.72
N ALA A 124 5.55 16.84 -6.47
CA ALA A 124 4.97 17.52 -5.33
C ALA A 124 5.85 18.62 -4.73
N GLY A 125 7.02 18.91 -5.32
CA GLY A 125 7.92 19.98 -4.87
C GLY A 125 8.59 19.70 -3.52
N SER A 126 8.51 18.48 -2.99
CA SER A 126 9.05 18.11 -1.68
C SER A 126 9.67 16.72 -1.72
N TYR A 127 11.00 16.66 -1.79
CA TYR A 127 11.76 15.40 -1.76
C TYR A 127 11.52 14.59 -0.48
N GLN A 128 11.16 15.26 0.62
CA GLN A 128 10.91 14.64 1.92
C GLN A 128 9.71 13.67 1.87
N LEU A 129 8.72 13.93 1.02
CA LEU A 129 7.58 13.02 0.81
C LEU A 129 8.02 11.66 0.28
N GLY A 130 9.10 11.62 -0.51
CA GLY A 130 9.63 10.38 -1.07
C GLY A 130 10.14 9.43 0.00
N LEU A 131 10.55 9.94 1.17
CA LEU A 131 11.04 9.13 2.30
C LEU A 131 9.95 8.31 2.98
N ILE A 132 8.67 8.64 2.77
CA ILE A 132 7.54 7.90 3.34
C ILE A 132 7.55 6.45 2.85
N PHE A 133 7.80 6.23 1.55
CA PHE A 133 7.76 4.90 0.95
C PHE A 133 8.83 3.93 1.49
N PRO A 134 10.14 4.27 1.49
CA PRO A 134 11.14 3.40 2.10
C PRO A 134 10.93 3.24 3.62
N ALA A 135 10.39 4.25 4.32
CA ALA A 135 10.03 4.11 5.74
C ALA A 135 8.92 3.07 5.95
N ILE A 136 7.85 3.07 5.14
CA ILE A 136 6.79 2.06 5.19
C ILE A 136 7.33 0.67 4.87
N ILE A 137 8.16 0.53 3.82
CA ILE A 137 8.79 -0.75 3.46
C ILE A 137 9.67 -1.26 4.60
N GLY A 138 10.47 -0.39 5.22
CA GLY A 138 11.29 -0.71 6.38
C GLY A 138 10.46 -1.13 7.59
N LEU A 139 9.34 -0.44 7.86
CA LEU A 139 8.41 -0.77 8.93
C LEU A 139 7.77 -2.15 8.71
N LEU A 140 7.32 -2.46 7.49
CA LEU A 140 6.77 -3.77 7.12
C LEU A 140 7.80 -4.90 7.28
N TRP A 141 9.05 -4.66 6.87
CA TRP A 141 10.14 -5.62 7.05
C TRP A 141 10.46 -5.82 8.53
N TYR A 142 10.57 -4.74 9.30
CA TYR A 142 10.86 -4.78 10.74
C TYR A 142 9.75 -5.51 11.50
N TYR A 143 8.49 -5.17 11.21
CA TYR A 143 7.31 -5.88 11.68
C TYR A 143 7.42 -7.39 11.42
N SER A 144 7.61 -7.77 10.16
CA SER A 144 7.65 -9.18 9.75
C SER A 144 8.81 -9.96 10.40
N SER A 145 9.97 -9.32 10.60
CA SER A 145 11.16 -9.98 11.16
C SER A 145 11.10 -10.21 12.67
N ARG A 146 10.42 -9.32 13.43
CA ARG A 146 10.52 -9.27 14.90
C ARG A 146 9.20 -9.42 15.65
N TYR A 147 8.07 -9.05 15.04
CA TYR A 147 6.81 -8.82 15.75
C TYR A 147 5.81 -9.98 15.74
N GLN A 148 6.15 -11.14 15.17
CA GLN A 148 5.33 -12.36 15.27
C GLN A 148 5.08 -12.85 16.73
N ARG A 149 5.64 -12.18 17.75
CA ARG A 149 5.51 -12.54 19.17
C ARG A 149 4.72 -11.52 20.02
N MET A 150 4.18 -10.44 19.43
CA MET A 150 3.43 -9.41 20.16
C MET A 150 2.15 -8.98 19.40
N PRO A 151 0.99 -9.58 19.67
CA PRO A 151 -0.23 -9.38 18.88
C PRO A 151 -0.74 -7.94 18.88
N LEU A 152 -0.63 -7.22 20.01
CA LEU A 152 -1.11 -5.83 20.13
C LEU A 152 -0.37 -4.85 19.21
N TRP A 153 0.95 -4.98 19.09
CA TRP A 153 1.76 -4.08 18.27
C TRP A 153 1.61 -4.37 16.77
N GLY A 154 1.27 -5.60 16.40
CA GLY A 154 1.03 -5.98 15.01
C GLY A 154 -0.23 -5.36 14.44
N ASN A 155 -1.35 -5.47 15.17
CA ASN A 155 -2.62 -4.86 14.75
C ASN A 155 -2.49 -3.34 14.63
N LEU A 156 -1.73 -2.70 15.54
CA LEU A 156 -1.50 -1.26 15.47
C LEU A 156 -0.78 -0.84 14.18
N ILE A 157 0.27 -1.56 13.77
CA ILE A 157 1.01 -1.27 12.52
C ILE A 157 0.09 -1.47 11.31
N VAL A 158 -0.65 -2.58 11.26
CA VAL A 158 -1.59 -2.84 10.16
C VAL A 158 -2.66 -1.75 10.08
N ALA A 159 -3.24 -1.36 11.21
CA ALA A 159 -4.23 -0.28 11.30
C ALA A 159 -3.66 1.08 10.84
N MET A 160 -2.45 1.41 11.27
CA MET A 160 -1.76 2.63 10.82
C MET A 160 -1.53 2.60 9.30
N LEU A 161 -1.10 1.47 8.74
CA LEU A 161 -0.88 1.33 7.29
C LEU A 161 -2.18 1.41 6.51
N SER A 162 -3.28 0.83 7.02
CA SER A 162 -4.62 0.97 6.43
C SER A 162 -5.08 2.43 6.39
N ALA A 163 -4.85 3.20 7.45
CA ALA A 163 -5.12 4.64 7.44
C ALA A 163 -4.21 5.38 6.45
N MET A 164 -2.94 4.98 6.35
CA MET A 164 -1.97 5.62 5.46
C MET A 164 -2.34 5.46 3.98
N VAL A 165 -2.97 4.36 3.57
CA VAL A 165 -3.50 4.16 2.21
C VAL A 165 -4.45 5.30 1.80
N ILE A 166 -5.20 5.83 2.76
CA ILE A 166 -6.15 6.94 2.57
C ILE A 166 -5.43 8.27 2.60
N LEU A 167 -4.60 8.48 3.63
CA LEU A 167 -3.89 9.75 3.85
C LEU A 167 -2.92 10.09 2.72
N ILE A 168 -2.28 9.09 2.10
CA ILE A 168 -1.25 9.33 1.09
C ILE A 168 -1.81 10.07 -0.14
N ILE A 169 -3.05 9.80 -0.55
CA ILE A 169 -3.66 10.50 -1.70
C ILE A 169 -3.79 11.98 -1.38
N TRP A 170 -4.40 12.29 -0.23
CA TRP A 170 -4.62 13.66 0.17
C TRP A 170 -3.31 14.40 0.43
N LEU A 171 -2.32 13.73 0.99
CA LEU A 171 -1.00 14.31 1.21
C LEU A 171 -0.36 14.77 -0.11
N PHE A 172 -0.35 13.92 -1.14
CA PHE A 172 0.22 14.28 -2.44
C PHE A 172 -0.59 15.35 -3.18
N GLU A 173 -1.93 15.26 -3.15
CA GLU A 173 -2.80 16.32 -3.70
C GLU A 173 -2.56 17.66 -3.02
N PHE A 174 -2.47 17.67 -1.68
CA PHE A 174 -2.25 18.89 -0.90
C PHE A 174 -0.90 19.54 -1.20
N PHE A 175 0.19 18.77 -1.24
CA PHE A 175 1.51 19.33 -1.55
C PHE A 175 1.61 19.82 -3.00
N MET A 176 0.99 19.14 -3.96
CA MET A 176 0.92 19.64 -5.34
C MET A 176 0.03 20.88 -5.46
N LEU A 177 -1.02 20.99 -4.64
CA LEU A 177 -1.85 22.19 -4.55
C LEU A 177 -1.07 23.38 -3.98
N LEU A 178 -0.22 23.17 -2.96
CA LEU A 178 0.62 24.22 -2.40
C LEU A 178 1.60 24.83 -3.42
N ASN A 179 2.04 24.05 -4.41
CA ASN A 179 2.90 24.55 -5.49
C ASN A 179 2.15 25.43 -6.51
N ASN A 180 0.81 25.45 -6.46
CA ASN A 180 -0.05 26.22 -7.36
C ASN A 180 -0.84 27.25 -6.54
N SER A 181 -0.24 28.40 -6.29
CA SER A 181 -0.79 29.44 -5.41
C SER A 181 -2.18 29.93 -5.82
N GLY A 182 -2.48 30.02 -7.12
CA GLY A 182 -3.81 30.40 -7.62
C GLY A 182 -4.89 29.38 -7.26
N ASP A 183 -4.64 28.10 -7.51
CA ASP A 183 -5.56 27.01 -7.20
C ASP A 183 -5.73 26.83 -5.69
N PHE A 184 -4.66 27.01 -4.91
CA PHE A 184 -4.70 26.93 -3.46
C PHE A 184 -5.68 27.94 -2.84
N VAL A 185 -5.66 29.20 -3.30
CA VAL A 185 -6.55 30.25 -2.79
C VAL A 185 -8.02 29.92 -3.05
N ASN A 186 -8.34 29.28 -4.18
CA ASN A 186 -9.71 28.87 -4.51
C ASN A 186 -10.22 27.73 -3.62
N VAL A 187 -9.33 26.84 -3.16
CA VAL A 187 -9.71 25.67 -2.36
C VAL A 187 -9.63 25.92 -0.85
N ILE A 188 -8.95 26.98 -0.39
CA ILE A 188 -8.60 27.20 1.03
C ILE A 188 -9.82 27.11 1.97
N ASN A 189 -10.97 27.66 1.57
CA ASN A 189 -12.19 27.65 2.36
C ASN A 189 -12.81 26.25 2.50
N GLN A 190 -12.54 25.35 1.54
CA GLN A 190 -13.02 23.97 1.56
C GLN A 190 -12.01 22.98 2.13
N LEU A 191 -10.73 23.37 2.32
CA LEU A 191 -9.70 22.48 2.87
C LEU A 191 -10.12 21.88 4.22
N GLY A 192 -10.79 22.66 5.07
CA GLY A 192 -11.30 22.16 6.35
C GLY A 192 -12.30 21.01 6.18
N ALA A 193 -13.21 21.13 5.21
CA ALA A 193 -14.18 20.07 4.91
C ALA A 193 -13.50 18.84 4.30
N ILE A 194 -12.58 19.03 3.34
CA ILE A 194 -11.83 17.92 2.73
C ILE A 194 -11.02 17.18 3.79
N ASN A 195 -10.26 17.91 4.62
CA ASN A 195 -9.51 17.36 5.74
C ASN A 195 -10.41 16.54 6.67
N LYS A 196 -11.59 17.06 7.03
CA LYS A 196 -12.53 16.36 7.90
C LYS A 196 -12.96 15.02 7.31
N TYR A 197 -13.33 14.96 6.03
CA TYR A 197 -13.71 13.71 5.38
C TYR A 197 -12.54 12.73 5.34
N ILE A 198 -11.36 13.17 4.92
CA ILE A 198 -10.17 12.32 4.82
C ILE A 198 -9.76 11.74 6.18
N TRP A 199 -9.74 12.57 7.24
CA TRP A 199 -9.45 12.09 8.60
C TRP A 199 -10.53 11.14 9.12
N ALA A 200 -11.80 11.38 8.81
CA ALA A 200 -12.88 10.46 9.19
C ALA A 200 -12.72 9.08 8.52
N TYR A 201 -12.42 9.04 7.22
CA TYR A 201 -12.16 7.78 6.51
C TYR A 201 -10.87 7.10 6.97
N ALA A 202 -9.80 7.85 7.23
CA ALA A 202 -8.55 7.32 7.76
C ALA A 202 -8.73 6.71 9.16
N LEU A 203 -9.48 7.40 10.03
CA LEU A 203 -9.82 6.89 11.36
C LEU A 203 -10.71 5.64 11.26
N PHE A 204 -11.70 5.64 10.37
CA PHE A 204 -12.54 4.46 10.14
C PHE A 204 -11.70 3.26 9.68
N ALA A 205 -10.81 3.44 8.69
CA ALA A 205 -9.93 2.40 8.22
C ALA A 205 -8.97 1.90 9.30
N PHE A 206 -8.46 2.79 10.14
CA PHE A 206 -7.66 2.45 11.32
C PHE A 206 -8.46 1.57 12.30
N LEU A 207 -9.64 2.03 12.73
CA LEU A 207 -10.45 1.34 13.74
C LEU A 207 -10.94 -0.03 13.30
N VAL A 208 -11.31 -0.18 12.02
CA VAL A 208 -11.75 -1.48 11.47
C VAL A 208 -10.59 -2.47 11.32
N SER A 209 -9.36 -1.96 11.23
CA SER A 209 -8.15 -2.78 11.04
C SER A 209 -7.42 -3.12 12.35
N LEU A 210 -7.86 -2.56 13.49
CA LEU A 210 -7.29 -2.75 14.82
C LEU A 210 -7.88 -4.00 15.51
#